data_AF-A0A955RXM3-F1
#
_entry.id   AF-A0A955RXM3-F1
#
_cell.length_a   1.000
_cell.length_b   1.000
_cell.length_c   1.000
_cell.angle_alpha   90.00
_cell.angle_beta   90.00
_cell.angle_gamma   90.00
#
_symmetry.space_group_name_H-M   'P 1'
#
loop_
_entity.id
_entity.type
_entity.pdbx_description
1 polymer ?
#
loop_
_entity_poly.entity_id
_entity_poly.type
_entity_poly.pdbx_seq_one_letter_code
_entity_poly.pdbx_strand_id
1 'polypeptide(L)' 'MKPSDRMDIKSERLKFEHHLKEKGLRLTTGRQIVFDEVMHAHGHFAPEELVKQCQQNKRKVS' A
#
# COMPACT_ATOMS: atom_id res chain seq x y z
N MET A 1 -10.89 11.93 3.46
CA MET A 1 -11.26 10.51 3.32
C MET A 1 -12.66 10.31 3.89
N LYS A 2 -13.62 9.98 3.02
CA LYS A 2 -15.00 9.72 3.42
C LYS A 2 -15.07 8.33 4.09
N PRO A 3 -16.07 8.05 4.94
CA PRO A 3 -16.22 6.74 5.59
C PRO A 3 -16.33 5.57 4.60
N SER A 4 -16.85 5.82 3.39
CA SER A 4 -16.91 4.87 2.27
C SER A 4 -15.54 4.35 1.86
N ASP A 5 -14.55 5.25 1.76
CA ASP A 5 -13.20 4.95 1.25
C ASP A 5 -12.46 3.94 2.15
N ARG A 6 -12.83 3.85 3.43
CA ARG A 6 -12.26 2.87 4.39
C ARG A 6 -12.73 1.45 4.15
N MET A 7 -13.96 1.26 3.68
CA MET A 7 -14.46 -0.09 3.36
C MET A 7 -13.78 -0.62 2.09
N ASP A 8 -13.53 0.26 1.12
CA ASP A 8 -12.87 -0.09 -0.13
C ASP A 8 -11.43 -0.58 0.10
N ILE A 9 -10.63 0.11 0.92
CA ILE A 9 -9.25 -0.27 1.19
C ILE A 9 -9.12 -1.68 1.81
N LYS A 10 -10.05 -2.07 2.69
CA LYS A 10 -10.04 -3.43 3.27
C LYS A 10 -10.28 -4.50 2.21
N SER A 11 -11.21 -4.25 1.29
CA SER A 11 -11.50 -5.18 0.20
C SER A 11 -10.32 -5.27 -0.78
N GLU A 12 -9.68 -4.15 -1.10
CA GLU A 12 -8.49 -4.12 -1.95
C GLU A 12 -7.30 -4.82 -1.30
N ARG A 13 -7.16 -4.73 0.03
CA ARG A 13 -6.13 -5.47 0.77
C ARG A 13 -6.31 -6.97 0.61
N LEU A 14 -7.54 -7.49 0.72
CA LEU A 14 -7.82 -8.91 0.54
C LEU A 14 -7.49 -9.37 -0.89
N LYS A 15 -7.80 -8.56 -1.91
CA LYS A 15 -7.43 -8.83 -3.31
C LYS A 15 -5.91 -8.89 -3.48
N PHE A 16 -5.18 -7.94 -2.88
CA PHE A 16 -3.73 -7.92 -2.94
C PHE A 16 -3.09 -9.13 -2.24
N GLU A 17 -3.57 -9.50 -1.06
CA GLU A 17 -3.11 -10.68 -0.32
C GLU A 17 -3.38 -11.98 -1.10
N HIS A 18 -4.57 -12.10 -1.70
CA HIS A 18 -4.91 -13.23 -2.55
C HIS A 18 -3.99 -13.34 -3.76
N HIS A 19 -3.77 -12.21 -4.46
CA HIS A 19 -2.87 -12.15 -5.60
C HIS A 19 -1.44 -12.59 -5.25
N LEU A 20 -0.91 -12.12 -4.11
CA LEU A 20 0.41 -12.55 -3.65
C LEU A 20 0.46 -14.06 -3.40
N LYS A 21 -0.58 -14.61 -2.74
CA LYS A 21 -0.68 -16.04 -2.46
C LYS A 21 -0.72 -16.88 -3.74
N GLU A 22 -1.51 -16.49 -4.73
CA GLU A 22 -1.58 -17.16 -6.04
C GLU A 22 -0.22 -17.19 -6.76
N LYS A 23 0.61 -16.17 -6.54
CA LYS A 23 1.97 -16.09 -7.09
C LYS A 23 3.03 -16.78 -6.22
N GLY A 24 2.65 -17.43 -5.13
CA GLY A 24 3.58 -18.04 -4.17
C GLY A 24 4.43 -17.00 -3.41
N LEU A 25 3.97 -15.75 -3.36
CA LEU A 25 4.66 -14.65 -2.72
C LEU A 25 4.04 -14.33 -1.35
N ARG A 26 4.84 -13.76 -0.45
CA ARG A 26 4.40 -13.37 0.91
C ARG A 26 4.04 -11.88 0.95
N LEU A 27 3.04 -11.54 1.77
CA LEU A 27 2.84 -10.17 2.22
C LEU A 27 3.92 -9.83 3.25
N THR A 28 4.98 -9.16 2.81
CA THR A 28 6.05 -8.69 3.70
C THR A 28 5.66 -7.34 4.31
N THR A 29 6.31 -6.95 5.40
CA THR A 29 6.13 -5.63 6.02
C THR A 29 6.33 -4.49 5.03
N GLY A 30 7.34 -4.58 4.15
CA GLY A 30 7.57 -3.57 3.11
C GLY A 30 6.42 -3.45 2.12
N ARG A 31 5.86 -4.58 1.65
CA ARG A 31 4.70 -4.58 0.75
C ARG A 31 3.45 -4.04 1.43
N GLN A 32 3.30 -4.27 2.73
CA GLN A 32 2.21 -3.73 3.52
C GLN A 32 2.30 -2.21 3.64
N ILE A 33 3.49 -1.69 3.92
CA ILE A 33 3.75 -0.25 3.99
C ILE A 33 3.46 0.41 2.64
N VAL A 34 3.97 -0.17 1.54
CA VAL A 34 3.74 0.34 0.18
C VAL A 34 2.25 0.32 -0.12
N PHE A 35 1.55 -0.79 0.10
CA PHE A 35 0.10 -0.87 -0.12
C PHE A 35 -0.66 0.22 0.64
N ASP A 36 -0.35 0.38 1.93
CA ASP A 36 -1.01 1.39 2.75
C ASP A 36 -0.74 2.79 2.18
N GLU A 37 0.50 3.15 1.85
CA GLU A 37 0.80 4.49 1.32
C GLU A 37 0.16 4.75 -0.05
N VAL A 38 0.15 3.76 -0.95
CA VAL A 38 -0.50 3.89 -2.27
C VAL A 38 -2.00 4.08 -2.13
N MET A 39 -2.64 3.35 -1.21
CA MET A 39 -4.09 3.46 -0.97
C MET A 39 -4.50 4.77 -0.30
N HIS A 40 -3.57 5.43 0.41
CA HIS A 40 -3.80 6.75 1.00
C HIS A 40 -3.31 7.91 0.10
N ALA A 41 -2.51 7.63 -0.92
CA ALA A 41 -2.04 8.65 -1.86
C ALA A 41 -3.21 9.14 -2.73
N HIS A 42 -3.36 10.46 -2.82
CA HIS A 42 -4.33 11.09 -3.69
C HIS A 42 -3.69 11.38 -5.06
N GLY A 43 -3.74 10.41 -5.98
CA GLY A 43 -3.34 10.59 -7.38
C GLY A 43 -2.19 9.70 -7.84
N HIS A 44 -1.63 10.04 -9.00
CA HIS A 44 -0.46 9.37 -9.55
C HIS A 44 0.81 9.85 -8.84
N PHE A 45 1.76 8.95 -8.64
CA PHE A 45 3.07 9.26 -8.08
C PHE A 45 4.15 8.49 -8.85
N ALA A 46 5.34 9.08 -8.91
CA ALA A 46 6.54 8.37 -9.31
C ALA A 46 7.04 7.46 -8.16
N PRO A 47 7.73 6.35 -8.43
CA PRO A 47 8.28 5.48 -7.40
C PRO A 47 9.15 6.23 -6.37
N GLU A 48 9.93 7.21 -6.81
CA GLU A 48 10.80 8.01 -5.96
C GLU A 48 10.00 8.92 -5.01
N GLU A 49 8.84 9.40 -5.46
CA GLU A 49 7.93 10.21 -4.64
C GLU A 49 7.29 9.35 -3.55
N LEU A 50 6.94 8.11 -3.87
CA LEU A 50 6.43 7.16 -2.88
C LEU A 50 7.47 6.83 -1.81
N VAL A 51 8.74 6.64 -2.20
CA VAL A 51 9.84 6.42 -1.24
C VAL A 51 10.02 7.63 -0.34
N LYS A 52 10.01 8.84 -0.90
CA LYS A 52 10.06 10.09 -0.11
C LYS A 52 8.89 10.19 0.86
N GLN A 53 7.67 9.88 0.41
CA GLN A 53 6.47 9.89 1.27
C GLN A 53 6.59 8.88 2.41
N CYS A 54 7.07 7.66 2.13
CA CYS A 54 7.30 6.65 3.16
C CYS A 54 8.34 7.14 4.19
N GLN A 55 9.45 7.74 3.74
CA GLN A 55 10.47 8.31 4.60
C GLN A 55 9.93 9.46 5.46
N GLN A 56 9.14 10.35 4.88
CA GLN A 56 8.46 11.45 5.60
C GLN A 56 7.52 10.91 6.69
N ASN A 57 6.81 9.81 6.42
CA ASN A 57 5.96 9.10 7.37
C ASN A 57 6.74 8.20 8.35
N LYS A 58 8.07 8.33 8.40
CA LYS A 58 9.00 7.53 9.24
C LYS A 58 8.86 6.02 9.04
N ARG A 59 8.38 5.59 7.87
CA ARG A 59 8.30 4.18 7.47
C ARG A 59 9.65 3.77 6.89
N LYS A 60 10.19 2.63 7.32
CA LYS A 60 11.42 2.08 6.75
C LYS A 60 11.11 1.24 5.52
N VAL A 61 11.43 1.77 4.36
CA VAL A 61 11.46 1.11 3.05
C VAL A 61 12.73 1.53 2.33
N SER A 62 13.32 0.62 1.57
CA SER A 62 14.58 0.78 0.84
C SER A 62 14.36 0.65 -0.65
#